data_AF-A0A537PYV7-F1
#
_entry.id   AF-A0A537PYV7-F1
#
_cell.length_a   1.000
_cell.length_b   1.000
_cell.length_c   1.000
_cell.angle_alpha   90.00
_cell.angle_beta   90.00
_cell.angle_gamma   90.00
#
_symmetry.space_group_name_H-M   'P 1'
#
loop_
_entity.id
_entity.type
_entity.pdbx_description
1 polymer ?
#
loop_
_entity_poly.entity_id
_entity_poly.type
_entity_poly.pdbx_seq_one_letter_code
_entity_poly.pdbx_strand_id
1 'polypeptide(L)'
;MSVVEATKSKTSSGDTRSGRLFLLELSGDRIDSMNPDGSDRKTIVTDCHLPDGIVVDAEAGHIYWTNMGIPNLDDGSIERADLDGGNRRVIVPQGVTHTPKQRVMRGNPDGSHVETLVETGRGDKDRRDETRWCVGITIDPKHEKIYWTQKGPTKGGLGRLCRANINIPKGESPANRSDIEVLF
;
A
#
# COMPACT_ATOMS: atom_id res chain seq x y z
N MET A 1 20.33 -11.18 -62.01
CA MET A 1 18.87 -11.31 -61.74
C MET A 1 18.70 -12.64 -61.02
N SER A 2 18.42 -12.71 -59.73
CA SER A 2 17.24 -12.21 -59.02
C SER A 2 17.64 -11.79 -57.60
N VAL A 3 17.15 -10.63 -57.15
CA VAL A 3 17.29 -10.15 -55.77
C VAL A 3 16.09 -10.68 -55.00
N VAL A 4 16.34 -11.46 -53.93
CA VAL A 4 15.29 -11.86 -53.00
C VAL A 4 15.13 -10.72 -52.00
N GLU A 5 14.04 -9.97 -52.11
CA GLU A 5 13.65 -8.96 -51.12
C GLU A 5 13.24 -9.64 -49.82
N ALA A 6 13.93 -9.32 -48.73
CA ALA A 6 13.47 -9.65 -47.39
C ALA A 6 12.22 -8.80 -47.09
N THR A 7 11.09 -9.48 -46.88
CA THR A 7 9.85 -8.87 -46.39
C THR A 7 10.12 -8.12 -45.09
N LYS A 8 10.03 -6.79 -45.14
CA LYS A 8 10.00 -5.93 -43.96
C LYS A 8 8.76 -6.27 -43.14
N SER A 9 8.97 -6.90 -41.98
CA SER A 9 7.99 -6.92 -40.90
C SER A 9 7.70 -5.47 -40.49
N LYS A 10 6.50 -4.98 -40.80
CA LYS A 10 5.95 -3.75 -40.21
C LYS A 10 5.59 -4.06 -38.76
N THR A 11 6.53 -3.86 -37.84
CA THR A 11 6.17 -3.62 -36.44
C THR A 11 5.56 -2.23 -36.36
N SER A 12 4.25 -2.19 -36.14
CA SER A 12 3.50 -0.99 -35.79
C SER A 12 4.12 -0.34 -34.56
N SER A 13 4.28 0.99 -34.64
CA SER A 13 4.59 1.94 -33.55
C SER A 13 4.98 1.32 -32.21
N GLY A 14 6.26 1.42 -31.88
CA GLY A 14 6.74 1.28 -30.50
C GLY A 14 6.12 2.37 -29.64
N ASP A 15 4.88 2.16 -29.24
CA ASP A 15 4.30 2.83 -28.10
C ASP A 15 4.93 2.15 -26.88
N THR A 16 6.11 2.63 -26.49
CA THR A 16 6.60 2.43 -25.13
C THR A 16 5.49 2.96 -24.25
N ARG A 17 4.66 2.09 -23.68
CA ARG A 17 3.74 2.46 -22.61
C ARG A 17 4.60 3.01 -21.49
N SER A 18 4.83 4.32 -21.50
CA SER A 18 5.50 5.01 -20.42
C SER A 18 4.57 4.81 -19.22
N GLY A 19 5.04 4.08 -18.21
CA GLY A 19 4.31 3.94 -16.97
C GLY A 19 3.98 5.31 -16.39
N ARG A 20 2.90 5.42 -15.61
CA ARG A 20 2.53 6.66 -14.92
C ARG A 20 3.00 6.63 -13.47
N LEU A 21 3.32 7.81 -12.95
CA LEU A 21 3.46 8.04 -11.51
C LEU A 21 2.09 8.30 -10.90
N PHE A 22 1.91 7.87 -9.65
CA PHE A 22 0.75 8.16 -8.82
C PHE A 22 1.23 8.79 -7.51
N LEU A 23 0.64 9.91 -7.11
CA LEU A 23 1.12 10.76 -6.04
C LEU A 23 0.01 11.03 -5.03
N LEU A 24 0.31 10.82 -3.76
CA LEU A 24 -0.55 11.24 -2.66
C LEU A 24 -0.28 12.71 -2.34
N GLU A 25 -1.27 13.55 -2.62
CA GLU A 25 -1.20 15.00 -2.37
C GLU A 25 -1.90 15.30 -1.04
N LEU A 26 -1.14 15.20 0.05
CA LEU A 26 -1.67 15.24 1.41
C LEU A 26 -2.38 16.55 1.76
N SER A 27 -1.84 17.70 1.33
CA SER A 27 -2.46 19.01 1.60
C SER A 27 -3.71 19.28 0.76
N GLY A 28 -3.86 18.55 -0.34
CA GLY A 28 -4.98 18.69 -1.26
C GLY A 28 -5.98 17.55 -1.16
N ASP A 29 -5.78 16.61 -0.21
CA ASP A 29 -6.64 15.46 0.02
C ASP A 29 -7.02 14.73 -1.28
N ARG A 30 -6.01 14.47 -2.12
CA ARG A 30 -6.22 13.93 -3.48
C ARG A 30 -5.10 13.00 -3.93
N ILE A 31 -5.35 12.31 -5.03
CA ILE A 31 -4.36 11.51 -5.75
C ILE A 31 -4.21 12.10 -7.15
N ASP A 32 -2.97 12.39 -7.51
CA ASP A 32 -2.62 12.85 -8.83
C ASP A 32 -1.87 11.75 -9.60
N SER A 33 -1.97 11.77 -10.93
CA SER A 33 -1.21 10.93 -11.83
C SER A 33 -0.49 11.77 -12.89
N MET A 34 0.75 11.41 -13.22
CA MET A 34 1.56 12.14 -14.20
C MET A 34 2.52 11.19 -14.93
N ASN A 35 3.08 11.65 -16.05
CA ASN A 35 4.18 10.95 -16.70
C ASN A 35 5.44 11.01 -15.83
N PRO A 36 6.42 10.09 -16.01
CA PRO A 36 7.66 10.08 -15.22
C PRO A 36 8.52 11.33 -15.41
N ASP A 37 8.36 12.05 -16.51
CA ASP A 37 8.99 13.36 -16.77
C ASP A 37 8.24 14.54 -16.11
N GLY A 38 7.16 14.26 -15.38
CA GLY A 38 6.30 15.24 -14.71
C GLY A 38 5.22 15.87 -15.59
N SER A 39 5.19 15.55 -16.89
CA SER A 39 4.15 16.05 -17.80
C SER A 39 2.80 15.35 -17.58
N ASP A 40 1.73 15.89 -18.17
CA ASP A 40 0.37 15.33 -18.12
C ASP A 40 -0.14 15.04 -16.70
N ARG A 41 0.18 15.92 -15.74
CA ARG A 41 -0.34 15.82 -14.37
C ARG A 41 -1.86 16.03 -14.36
N LYS A 42 -2.58 15.08 -13.77
CA LYS A 42 -4.03 15.07 -13.60
C LYS A 42 -4.40 14.66 -12.19
N THR A 43 -5.38 15.31 -11.58
CA THR A 43 -6.04 14.78 -10.39
C THR A 43 -7.02 13.70 -10.80
N ILE A 44 -6.86 12.50 -10.24
CA ILE A 44 -7.68 11.32 -10.58
C ILE A 44 -8.61 10.90 -9.44
N VAL A 45 -8.29 11.25 -8.20
CA VAL A 45 -9.16 11.02 -7.03
C VAL A 45 -9.14 12.29 -6.18
N THR A 46 -10.31 12.80 -5.80
CA THR A 46 -10.50 13.89 -4.83
C THR A 46 -11.11 13.37 -3.55
N ASP A 47 -11.21 14.21 -2.52
CA ASP A 47 -11.93 13.88 -1.28
C ASP A 47 -11.37 12.61 -0.62
N CYS A 48 -10.04 12.50 -0.62
CA CYS A 48 -9.31 11.57 0.24
C CYS A 48 -9.26 12.14 1.67
N HIS A 49 -9.00 11.30 2.66
CA HIS A 49 -8.96 11.73 4.05
C HIS A 49 -7.58 11.41 4.62
N LEU A 50 -6.61 12.32 4.45
CA LEU A 50 -5.21 12.11 4.82
C LEU A 50 -4.61 10.82 4.21
N PRO A 51 -4.47 10.73 2.87
CA PRO A 51 -3.97 9.52 2.22
C PRO A 51 -2.48 9.27 2.54
N ASP A 52 -2.11 8.10 3.06
CA ASP A 52 -0.75 7.82 3.58
C ASP A 52 0.03 6.75 2.78
N GLY A 53 -0.65 5.71 2.31
CA GLY A 53 -0.06 4.63 1.52
C GLY A 53 -0.82 4.37 0.22
N ILE A 54 -0.11 4.02 -0.86
CA ILE A 54 -0.67 3.69 -2.17
C ILE A 54 0.08 2.53 -2.80
N VAL A 55 -0.64 1.66 -3.50
CA VAL A 55 -0.08 0.61 -4.37
C VAL A 55 -0.84 0.59 -5.69
N VAL A 56 -0.13 0.23 -6.76
CA VAL A 56 -0.67 0.15 -8.12
C VAL A 56 -0.64 -1.30 -8.57
N ASP A 57 -1.82 -1.85 -8.86
CA ASP A 57 -1.98 -3.12 -9.57
C ASP A 57 -2.22 -2.80 -11.05
N ALA A 58 -1.13 -2.69 -11.82
CA ALA A 58 -1.20 -2.35 -13.23
C ALA A 58 -1.80 -3.47 -14.09
N GLU A 59 -1.75 -4.72 -13.64
CA GLU A 59 -2.30 -5.87 -14.36
C GLU A 59 -3.83 -5.91 -14.22
N ALA A 60 -4.34 -5.71 -13.00
CA ALA A 60 -5.78 -5.58 -12.77
C ALA A 60 -6.34 -4.20 -13.19
N GLY A 61 -5.47 -3.20 -13.38
CA GLY A 61 -5.87 -1.85 -13.77
C GLY A 61 -6.41 -1.02 -12.62
N HIS A 62 -5.88 -1.21 -11.40
CA HIS A 62 -6.37 -0.56 -10.19
C HIS A 62 -5.27 0.13 -9.38
N ILE A 63 -5.66 1.19 -8.68
CA ILE A 63 -4.92 1.75 -7.56
C ILE A 63 -5.65 1.42 -6.27
N TYR A 64 -4.89 1.14 -5.20
CA TYR A 64 -5.41 0.98 -3.85
C TYR A 64 -4.68 1.95 -2.93
N TRP A 65 -5.40 2.63 -2.06
CA TRP A 65 -4.80 3.55 -1.11
C TRP A 65 -5.44 3.46 0.27
N THR A 66 -4.70 3.90 1.27
CA THR A 66 -5.17 4.05 2.65
C THR A 66 -5.47 5.51 2.94
N ASN A 67 -6.60 5.76 3.60
CA ASN A 67 -6.92 7.05 4.19
C ASN A 67 -6.73 6.96 5.70
N MET A 68 -5.94 7.86 6.28
CA MET A 68 -5.67 7.87 7.72
C MET A 68 -6.85 8.37 8.56
N GLY A 69 -7.85 9.03 7.95
CA GLY A 69 -8.95 9.61 8.73
C GLY A 69 -8.45 10.66 9.74
N ILE A 70 -9.23 10.98 10.76
CA ILE A 70 -8.81 11.93 11.80
C ILE A 70 -8.01 11.17 12.86
N PRO A 71 -6.78 11.61 13.19
CA PRO A 71 -6.00 10.97 14.25
C PRO A 71 -6.82 10.81 15.54
N ASN A 72 -6.83 9.59 16.08
CA ASN A 72 -7.58 9.14 17.27
C ASN A 72 -9.05 8.77 17.04
N LEU A 73 -9.63 9.00 15.86
CA LEU A 73 -10.94 8.47 15.49
C LEU A 73 -10.78 7.14 14.76
N ASP A 74 -11.69 6.20 15.01
CA ASP A 74 -11.73 4.90 14.33
C ASP A 74 -12.38 5.08 12.95
N ASP A 75 -11.79 5.92 12.10
CA ASP A 75 -12.36 6.34 10.81
C ASP A 75 -11.39 6.18 9.64
N GLY A 76 -10.37 5.34 9.81
CA GLY A 76 -9.48 4.94 8.72
C GLY A 76 -10.23 4.13 7.66
N SER A 77 -9.81 4.24 6.41
CA SER A 77 -10.39 3.46 5.31
C SER A 77 -9.35 2.97 4.31
N ILE A 78 -9.71 1.93 3.56
CA ILE A 78 -8.97 1.49 2.38
C ILE A 78 -9.90 1.59 1.19
N GLU A 79 -9.41 2.18 0.12
CA GLU A 79 -10.20 2.44 -1.08
C GLU A 79 -9.43 2.01 -2.33
N ARG A 80 -10.17 1.86 -3.42
CA ARG A 80 -9.65 1.44 -4.72
C ARG A 80 -10.35 2.21 -5.83
N ALA A 81 -9.63 2.55 -6.89
CA ALA A 81 -10.15 3.09 -8.14
C ALA A 81 -9.43 2.43 -9.32
N ASP A 82 -9.95 2.63 -10.53
CA ASP A 82 -9.23 2.28 -11.75
C ASP A 82 -8.04 3.25 -11.95
N LEU A 83 -7.09 2.91 -12.82
CA LEU A 83 -5.88 3.72 -13.04
C LEU A 83 -6.15 5.16 -13.51
N ASP A 84 -7.33 5.43 -14.07
CA ASP A 84 -7.79 6.75 -14.48
C ASP A 84 -8.62 7.49 -13.42
N GLY A 85 -8.84 6.87 -12.25
CA GLY A 85 -9.66 7.39 -11.15
C GLY A 85 -11.12 6.95 -11.18
N GLY A 86 -11.56 6.25 -12.24
CA GLY A 86 -12.91 5.72 -12.36
C GLY A 86 -13.22 4.61 -11.34
N ASN A 87 -14.49 4.23 -11.24
CA ASN A 87 -14.94 3.07 -10.45
C ASN A 87 -14.38 3.02 -9.01
N ARG A 88 -14.33 4.18 -8.34
CA ARG A 88 -13.94 4.31 -6.93
C ARG A 88 -14.85 3.45 -6.05
N ARG A 89 -14.24 2.65 -5.17
CA ARG A 89 -14.90 1.75 -4.22
C ARG A 89 -14.19 1.79 -2.87
N VAL A 90 -14.98 1.74 -1.82
CA VAL A 90 -14.48 1.52 -0.46
C VAL A 90 -14.29 0.02 -0.25
N ILE A 91 -13.08 -0.39 0.09
CA ILE A 91 -12.68 -1.78 0.35
C ILE A 91 -12.79 -2.08 1.84
N VAL A 92 -12.23 -1.19 2.68
CA VAL A 92 -12.41 -1.24 4.13
C VAL A 92 -13.10 0.06 4.55
N PRO A 93 -14.34 0.02 5.06
CA PRO A 93 -15.05 1.22 5.46
C PRO A 93 -14.54 1.79 6.78
N GLN A 94 -14.84 3.06 7.00
CA GLN A 94 -14.59 3.74 8.28
C GLN A 94 -15.26 2.97 9.43
N GLY A 95 -14.62 2.94 10.60
CA GLY A 95 -15.10 2.19 11.77
C GLY A 95 -14.71 0.71 11.78
N VAL A 96 -14.16 0.15 10.70
CA VAL A 96 -13.67 -1.24 10.68
C VAL A 96 -12.22 -1.32 11.08
N THR A 97 -11.42 -0.36 10.65
CA THR A 97 -10.05 -0.24 11.09
C THR A 97 -9.78 1.19 11.49
N HIS A 98 -9.09 1.25 12.60
CA HIS A 98 -8.34 2.41 12.97
C HIS A 98 -7.15 2.41 11.98
N THR A 99 -6.63 3.55 11.58
CA THR A 99 -5.31 3.67 10.93
C THR A 99 -4.25 4.09 11.95
N PRO A 100 -4.17 3.51 13.17
CA PRO A 100 -2.98 3.65 13.94
C PRO A 100 -1.97 2.83 13.17
N LYS A 101 -0.76 3.33 13.11
CA LYS A 101 0.36 2.65 12.52
C LYS A 101 0.69 1.37 13.33
N GLN A 102 -0.25 0.55 13.82
CA GLN A 102 0.00 -0.49 14.82
C GLN A 102 -0.32 -1.90 14.32
N ARG A 103 -0.80 -2.01 13.08
CA ARG A 103 -1.25 -3.28 12.52
C ARG A 103 -0.70 -3.49 11.12
N VAL A 104 -0.45 -4.75 10.81
CA VAL A 104 -0.34 -5.26 9.44
C VAL A 104 -1.61 -6.06 9.18
N MET A 105 -2.29 -5.80 8.08
CA MET A 105 -3.56 -6.45 7.74
C MET A 105 -3.50 -7.01 6.32
N ARG A 106 -4.35 -7.99 6.03
CA ARG A 106 -4.65 -8.45 4.67
C ARG A 106 -6.17 -8.55 4.48
N GLY A 107 -6.60 -8.51 3.24
CA GLY A 107 -7.99 -8.71 2.86
C GLY A 107 -8.09 -9.00 1.37
N ASN A 108 -9.26 -9.44 0.93
CA ASN A 108 -9.53 -9.63 -0.48
C ASN A 108 -9.70 -8.28 -1.19
N PRO A 109 -9.43 -8.21 -2.50
CA PRO A 109 -9.60 -6.99 -3.29
C PRO A 109 -11.03 -6.41 -3.30
N ASP A 110 -12.02 -7.21 -2.94
CA ASP A 110 -13.44 -6.82 -2.81
C ASP A 110 -13.82 -6.30 -1.40
N GLY A 111 -12.86 -6.28 -0.47
CA GLY A 111 -13.07 -5.86 0.92
C GLY A 111 -13.51 -6.97 1.87
N SER A 112 -13.70 -8.19 1.38
CA SER A 112 -14.00 -9.34 2.23
C SER A 112 -12.74 -9.89 2.91
N HIS A 113 -12.93 -10.71 3.95
CA HIS A 113 -11.84 -11.41 4.65
C HIS A 113 -10.71 -10.51 5.18
N VAL A 114 -11.06 -9.31 5.64
CA VAL A 114 -10.11 -8.40 6.28
C VAL A 114 -9.70 -8.98 7.63
N GLU A 115 -8.41 -9.23 7.81
CA GLU A 115 -7.85 -9.75 9.05
C GLU A 115 -6.51 -9.10 9.40
N THR A 116 -6.20 -9.05 10.69
CA THR A 116 -4.92 -8.57 11.22
C THR A 116 -3.90 -9.71 11.21
N LEU A 117 -2.70 -9.46 10.69
CA LEU A 117 -1.56 -10.39 10.67
C LEU A 117 -0.52 -10.08 11.76
N VAL A 118 -0.38 -8.80 12.11
CA VAL A 118 0.51 -8.31 13.17
C VAL A 118 -0.22 -7.23 13.94
N GLU A 119 -0.20 -7.27 15.27
CA GLU A 119 -0.66 -6.19 16.16
C GLU A 119 0.50 -5.80 17.10
N THR A 120 1.08 -4.62 16.87
CA THR A 120 2.22 -4.12 17.65
C THR A 120 1.80 -3.29 18.85
N GLY A 121 0.51 -2.96 18.98
CA GLY A 121 -0.03 -2.22 20.12
C GLY A 121 -1.53 -1.99 20.05
N ARG A 122 -2.12 -1.64 21.20
CA ARG A 122 -3.56 -1.38 21.34
C ARG A 122 -3.83 -0.20 22.28
N GLY A 123 -4.77 0.65 21.89
CA GLY A 123 -5.23 1.79 22.69
C GLY A 123 -4.28 3.00 22.66
N ASP A 124 -4.70 4.07 23.33
CA ASP A 124 -4.07 5.39 23.22
C ASP A 124 -2.62 5.45 23.69
N LYS A 125 -2.28 4.67 24.72
CA LYS A 125 -0.90 4.63 25.24
C LYS A 125 0.06 4.13 24.17
N ASP A 126 -0.23 2.96 23.60
CA ASP A 126 0.60 2.33 22.57
C ASP A 126 0.59 3.16 21.28
N ARG A 127 -0.50 3.90 21.01
CA ARG A 127 -0.61 4.74 19.81
C ARG A 127 0.36 5.91 19.87
N ARG A 128 0.74 6.39 21.05
CA ARG A 128 1.75 7.45 21.24
C ARG A 128 3.19 6.93 21.22
N ASP A 129 3.38 5.62 21.28
CA ASP A 129 4.68 4.99 21.20
C ASP A 129 5.06 4.78 19.73
N GLU A 130 5.91 5.67 19.21
CA GLU A 130 6.37 5.62 17.82
C GLU A 130 7.09 4.31 17.49
N THR A 131 7.67 3.60 18.47
CA THR A 131 8.33 2.31 18.22
C THR A 131 7.35 1.22 17.81
N ARG A 132 6.05 1.42 18.05
CA ARG A 132 4.98 0.52 17.63
C ARG A 132 4.48 0.84 16.23
N TRP A 133 4.97 1.91 15.59
CA TRP A 133 4.41 2.39 14.34
C TRP A 133 4.90 1.60 13.11
N CYS A 134 4.15 0.62 12.64
CA CYS A 134 4.25 0.01 11.31
C CYS A 134 4.03 1.06 10.20
N VAL A 135 4.94 1.16 9.24
CA VAL A 135 4.88 2.18 8.17
C VAL A 135 4.87 1.54 6.79
N GLY A 136 6.05 1.14 6.28
CA GLY A 136 6.16 0.49 4.98
C GLY A 136 5.94 -1.01 5.11
N ILE A 137 5.35 -1.64 4.09
CA ILE A 137 5.12 -3.08 4.02
C ILE A 137 5.48 -3.62 2.64
N THR A 138 6.02 -4.83 2.60
CA THR A 138 6.14 -5.62 1.37
C THR A 138 6.00 -7.11 1.69
N ILE A 139 5.79 -7.93 0.65
CA ILE A 139 5.61 -9.36 0.77
C ILE A 139 6.61 -10.10 -0.12
N ASP A 140 7.00 -11.28 0.32
CA ASP A 140 7.74 -12.27 -0.46
C ASP A 140 6.88 -13.55 -0.52
N PRO A 141 6.02 -13.67 -1.54
CA PRO A 141 5.11 -14.81 -1.64
C PRO A 141 5.85 -16.13 -1.82
N LYS A 142 7.03 -16.11 -2.46
CA LYS A 142 7.82 -17.32 -2.75
C LYS A 142 8.34 -17.97 -1.47
N HIS A 143 8.74 -17.17 -0.49
CA HIS A 143 9.22 -17.65 0.80
C HIS A 143 8.17 -17.48 1.92
N GLU A 144 6.94 -17.11 1.55
CA GLU A 144 5.82 -16.90 2.45
C GLU A 144 6.13 -15.91 3.59
N LYS A 145 6.77 -14.77 3.27
CA LYS A 145 7.14 -13.76 4.27
C LYS A 145 6.42 -12.43 4.05
N ILE A 146 6.15 -11.74 5.16
CA ILE A 146 5.82 -10.32 5.19
C ILE A 146 7.00 -9.56 5.80
N TYR A 147 7.27 -8.37 5.30
CA TYR A 147 8.29 -7.46 5.82
C TYR A 147 7.65 -6.11 6.06
N TRP A 148 7.98 -5.47 7.17
CA TRP A 148 7.51 -4.12 7.45
C TRP A 148 8.56 -3.31 8.20
N THR A 149 8.49 -2.00 8.07
CA THR A 149 9.29 -1.09 8.89
C THR A 149 8.50 -0.65 10.11
N GLN A 150 9.17 -0.55 11.26
CA GLN A 150 8.64 0.13 12.44
C GLN A 150 9.41 1.42 12.68
N LYS A 151 8.67 2.51 12.89
CA LYS A 151 9.23 3.81 13.19
C LYS A 151 9.97 3.76 14.54
N GLY A 152 10.85 4.73 14.76
CA GLY A 152 11.31 5.13 16.08
C GLY A 152 11.17 6.64 16.23
N PRO A 153 11.35 7.18 17.45
CA PRO A 153 11.36 8.62 17.66
C PRO A 153 12.34 9.32 16.73
N THR A 154 12.03 10.55 16.34
CA THR A 154 12.91 11.38 15.50
C THR A 154 14.32 11.44 16.10
N LYS A 155 15.34 11.05 15.31
CA LYS A 155 16.74 10.96 15.75
C LYS A 155 16.97 10.05 16.97
N GLY A 156 16.05 9.12 17.25
CA GLY A 156 16.13 8.21 18.38
C GLY A 156 16.91 6.93 18.10
N GLY A 157 17.17 6.59 16.83
CA GLY A 157 17.89 5.36 16.46
C GLY A 157 17.15 4.06 16.79
N LEU A 158 15.82 4.12 16.96
CA LEU A 158 14.97 2.97 17.35
C LEU A 158 14.06 2.48 16.21
N GLY A 159 14.32 2.92 14.97
CA GLY A 159 13.61 2.38 13.81
C GLY A 159 14.04 0.93 13.55
N ARG A 160 13.11 0.08 13.10
CA ARG A 160 13.36 -1.35 12.90
C ARG A 160 12.90 -1.83 11.54
N LEU A 161 13.59 -2.82 10.99
CA LEU A 161 13.08 -3.67 9.89
C LEU A 161 12.66 -5.01 10.48
N CYS A 162 11.38 -5.36 10.30
CA CYS A 162 10.80 -6.57 10.86
C CYS A 162 10.33 -7.51 9.75
N ARG A 163 10.32 -8.82 10.04
CA ARG A 163 9.79 -9.88 9.16
C ARG A 163 9.01 -10.91 9.96
N ALA A 164 8.00 -11.51 9.36
CA ALA A 164 7.33 -12.71 9.88
C ALA A 164 6.83 -13.60 8.74
N ASN A 165 6.30 -14.79 9.03
CA ASN A 165 5.58 -15.58 8.03
C ASN A 165 4.28 -14.85 7.59
N ILE A 166 3.82 -15.09 6.36
CA ILE A 166 2.50 -14.60 5.90
C ILE A 166 1.38 -15.20 6.76
N ASN A 167 1.50 -16.49 7.07
CA ASN A 167 0.55 -17.18 7.93
C ASN A 167 1.03 -17.17 9.37
N ILE A 168 0.13 -16.86 10.30
CA ILE A 168 0.41 -16.88 11.74
C ILE A 168 0.66 -18.34 12.16
N PRO A 169 1.70 -18.62 12.98
CA PRO A 169 1.93 -19.97 13.49
C PRO A 169 0.72 -20.53 14.25
N LYS A 170 0.51 -21.84 14.17
CA LYS A 170 -0.67 -22.49 14.75
C LYS A 170 -0.75 -22.26 16.26
N GLY A 171 -1.90 -21.75 16.73
CA GLY A 171 -2.16 -21.47 18.14
C GLY A 171 -1.68 -20.09 18.60
N GLU A 172 -1.09 -19.31 17.70
CA GLU A 172 -0.69 -17.94 17.96
C GLU A 172 -1.70 -16.94 17.36
N SER A 173 -1.52 -15.67 17.70
CA SER A 173 -2.37 -14.56 17.32
C SER A 173 -1.51 -13.41 16.77
N PRO A 174 -2.11 -12.40 16.12
CA PRO A 174 -1.36 -11.26 15.59
C PRO A 174 -0.54 -10.50 16.64
N ALA A 175 -0.98 -10.54 17.91
CA ALA A 175 -0.35 -9.81 19.00
C ALA A 175 0.74 -10.60 19.74
N ASN A 176 0.79 -11.93 19.59
CA ASN A 176 1.71 -12.79 20.34
C ASN A 176 2.49 -13.78 19.46
N ARG A 177 2.43 -13.59 18.14
CA ARG A 177 3.13 -14.45 17.20
C ARG A 177 4.65 -14.40 17.43
N SER A 178 5.25 -15.58 17.57
CA SER A 178 6.64 -15.76 18.00
C SER A 178 7.64 -15.67 16.85
N ASP A 179 7.14 -15.73 15.61
CA ASP A 179 7.93 -15.76 14.39
C ASP A 179 8.30 -14.38 13.84
N ILE A 180 8.13 -13.31 14.64
CA ILE A 180 8.60 -11.97 14.29
C ILE A 180 10.10 -11.88 14.53
N GLU A 181 10.84 -11.54 13.48
CA GLU A 181 12.27 -11.31 13.49
C GLU A 181 12.57 -9.82 13.24
N VAL A 182 13.47 -9.23 14.02
CA VAL A 182 14.03 -7.89 13.76
C VAL A 182 15.35 -8.07 13.02
N LEU A 183 15.44 -7.51 11.82
CA LEU A 183 16.57 -7.67 10.91
C LEU A 183 17.57 -6.51 11.00
N PHE A 184 17.10 -5.33 11.42
CA PHE A 184 17.89 -4.11 11.63
C PHE A 184 17.20 -3.26 12.69
#